data_AF-A0A914D817-F1
#
_entry.id   AF-A0A914D817-F1
#
_cell.length_a   1.000
_cell.length_b   1.000
_cell.length_c   1.000
_cell.angle_alpha   90.00
_cell.angle_beta   90.00
_cell.angle_gamma   90.00
#
_symmetry.space_group_name_H-M   'P 1'
#
loop_
_entity.id
_entity.type
_entity.pdbx_description
1 polymer ?
#
loop_
_entity_poly.entity_id
_entity_poly.type
_entity_poly.pdbx_seq_one_letter_code
_entity_poly.pdbx_strand_id
1 'polypeptide(L)' 'MRRIFGSGAPKQPPPKLDDAIANIDARGESIEKKISKLDAELIKLKDQMKKMREGPSKNLVKQKALR' A
#
# COMPACT_ATOMS: atom_id res chain seq x y z
N MET A 1 -20.47 46.79 2.73
CA MET A 1 -19.31 46.78 3.65
C MET A 1 -19.13 45.36 4.21
N ARG A 2 -18.27 44.55 3.58
CA ARG A 2 -17.80 43.24 4.08
C ARG A 2 -16.28 43.23 3.89
N ARG A 3 -15.55 42.95 4.96
CA ARG A 3 -14.09 43.02 5.02
C ARG A 3 -13.50 41.95 4.09
N ILE A 4 -12.93 42.36 2.97
CA ILE A 4 -12.28 41.49 1.97
C ILE A 4 -10.86 41.04 2.35
N PHE A 5 -10.37 41.40 3.55
CA PHE A 5 -9.11 40.93 4.07
C PHE A 5 -9.28 40.48 5.52
N GLY A 6 -8.93 39.22 5.81
CA GLY A 6 -8.84 38.70 7.17
C GLY A 6 -10.07 37.95 7.73
N SER A 7 -11.00 37.47 6.90
CA SER A 7 -11.81 36.32 7.34
C SER A 7 -10.89 35.11 7.38
N GLY A 8 -10.30 34.84 8.56
CA GLY A 8 -9.46 33.66 8.78
C GLY A 8 -10.19 32.43 8.26
N ALA A 9 -9.42 31.52 7.65
CA ALA A 9 -9.96 30.26 7.14
C ALA A 9 -10.98 29.67 8.14
N PRO A 10 -12.13 29.16 7.68
CA PRO A 10 -13.12 28.58 8.58
C PRO A 10 -12.37 27.64 9.53
N LYS A 11 -12.48 27.89 10.84
CA LYS A 11 -11.80 27.09 11.87
C LYS A 11 -12.19 25.64 11.59
N GLN A 12 -11.27 24.88 11.00
CA GLN A 12 -11.49 23.48 10.75
C GLN A 12 -11.82 22.85 12.10
N PRO A 13 -12.78 21.90 12.14
CA PRO A 13 -13.11 21.23 13.39
C PRO A 13 -11.81 20.72 14.01
N PRO A 14 -11.64 20.89 15.34
CA PRO A 14 -10.43 20.44 16.01
C PRO A 14 -10.22 18.96 15.66
N PRO A 15 -8.96 18.54 15.42
CA PRO A 15 -8.67 17.15 15.05
C PRO A 15 -9.29 16.21 16.07
N LYS A 16 -10.17 15.32 15.59
CA LYS A 16 -10.84 14.34 16.44
C LYS A 16 -10.03 13.06 16.47
N LEU A 17 -9.99 12.43 17.64
CA LEU A 17 -9.36 11.11 17.80
C LEU A 17 -10.02 10.08 16.88
N ASP A 18 -11.34 10.18 16.67
CA ASP A 18 -12.09 9.30 15.76
C ASP A 18 -11.59 9.37 14.31
N ASP A 19 -11.25 10.57 13.81
CA ASP A 19 -10.72 10.75 12.46
C ASP A 19 -9.31 10.13 12.33
N ALA A 20 -8.51 10.17 13.40
CA ALA A 20 -7.19 9.55 13.43
C ALA A 20 -7.30 8.02 13.46
N ILE A 21 -8.23 7.46 14.25
CA ILE A 21 -8.53 6.02 14.29
C ILE A 21 -8.95 5.54 12.91
N ALA A 22 -9.94 6.21 12.29
CA ALA A 22 -10.43 5.83 10.97
C ALA A 22 -9.33 5.85 9.89
N ASN A 23 -8.42 6.84 9.94
CA ASN A 23 -7.27 6.90 9.04
C ASN A 23 -6.27 5.75 9.28
N ILE A 24 -6.03 5.38 10.54
CA ILE A 24 -5.13 4.27 10.87
C ILE A 24 -5.73 2.95 10.40
N ASP A 25 -7.01 2.71 10.65
CA ASP A 25 -7.71 1.49 10.22
C ASP A 25 -7.70 1.35 8.70
N ALA A 26 -8.02 2.43 7.97
CA ALA A 26 -7.96 2.44 6.50
C ALA A 26 -6.55 2.15 5.96
N ARG A 27 -5.50 2.66 6.63
CA ARG A 27 -4.11 2.34 6.28
C ARG A 27 -3.77 0.90 6.60
N GLY A 28 -4.21 0.39 7.75
CA GLY A 28 -4.04 -1.00 8.17
C GLY A 28 -4.61 -1.95 7.12
N GLU A 29 -5.89 -1.77 6.76
CA GLU A 29 -6.53 -2.56 5.71
C GLU A 29 -5.80 -2.47 4.36
N SER A 30 -5.34 -1.28 3.96
CA SER A 30 -4.60 -1.13 2.71
C SER A 30 -3.27 -1.87 2.75
N ILE A 31 -2.61 -1.91 3.90
CA ILE A 31 -1.33 -2.61 4.07
C ILE A 31 -1.57 -4.12 4.03
N GLU A 32 -2.56 -4.61 4.76
CA GLU A 32 -2.94 -6.04 4.75
C GLU A 32 -3.29 -6.51 3.34
N LYS A 33 -4.12 -5.76 2.60
CA LYS A 33 -4.46 -6.06 1.20
C LYS A 33 -3.23 -6.09 0.29
N LYS A 34 -2.23 -5.24 0.52
CA LYS A 34 -0.97 -5.25 -0.24
C LYS A 34 -0.11 -6.46 0.11
N ILE A 35 0.02 -6.79 1.40
CA ILE A 35 0.74 -7.98 1.87
C ILE A 35 0.15 -9.24 1.25
N SER A 36 -1.18 -9.43 1.34
CA SER A 36 -1.82 -10.62 0.77
C SER A 36 -1.62 -10.75 -0.74
N LYS A 37 -1.57 -9.65 -1.49
CA LYS A 37 -1.27 -9.66 -2.93
C LYS A 37 0.18 -10.06 -3.19
N LEU A 38 1.13 -9.50 -2.46
CA LEU A 38 2.54 -9.83 -2.58
C LEU A 38 2.80 -11.31 -2.22
N ASP A 39 2.17 -11.82 -1.15
CA ASP A 39 2.28 -13.24 -0.78
C ASP A 39 1.74 -14.16 -1.89
N ALA A 40 0.61 -13.82 -2.49
CA ALA A 40 0.04 -14.59 -3.60
C ALA A 40 0.96 -14.57 -4.83
N GLU A 41 1.60 -13.44 -5.13
CA GLU A 41 2.57 -13.33 -6.22
C GLU A 41 3.85 -14.14 -5.94
N LEU A 42 4.38 -14.09 -4.72
CA LEU A 42 5.55 -14.87 -4.31
C LEU A 42 5.28 -16.38 -4.41
N ILE A 43 4.09 -16.85 -4.01
CA ILE A 43 3.70 -18.26 -4.16
C ILE A 43 3.68 -18.67 -5.64
N LYS A 44 3.07 -17.85 -6.51
CA LYS A 44 3.03 -18.12 -7.95
C LYS A 44 4.44 -18.18 -8.56
N LEU A 45 5.29 -17.22 -8.23
CA LEU A 45 6.68 -17.18 -8.71
C LEU A 45 7.47 -18.40 -8.20
N LYS A 46 7.27 -18.81 -6.94
CA LYS A 46 7.88 -20.02 -6.37
C LYS A 46 7.44 -21.28 -7.12
N ASP A 47 6.16 -21.43 -7.41
CA ASP A 47 5.66 -22.61 -8.14
C ASP A 47 6.06 -22.60 -9.61
N GLN A 48 6.16 -21.43 -10.23
CA GLN A 48 6.72 -21.28 -11.57
C GLN A 48 8.19 -21.73 -11.57
N MET A 49 9.01 -21.26 -10.61
CA MET A 49 10.42 -21.67 -10.50
C MET A 49 10.60 -23.17 -10.27
N LYS A 50 9.73 -23.83 -9.49
CA LYS A 50 9.78 -25.30 -9.29
C LYS A 50 9.63 -26.08 -10.59
N LYS A 51 8.78 -25.61 -11.50
CA LYS A 51 8.50 -26.29 -12.79
C LYS A 51 9.53 -25.96 -13.87
N MET A 52 10.39 -24.95 -13.64
CA MET A 52 11.42 -24.55 -14.57
C MET A 52 12.71 -25.34 -14.36
N ARG A 53 13.31 -25.78 -15.47
CA ARG A 53 14.67 -26.31 -15.50
C ARG A 53 15.67 -25.21 -15.11
N GLU A 54 16.76 -25.62 -14.45
CA GLU A 54 17.87 -24.71 -14.14
C GLU A 54 18.41 -24.05 -15.41
N GLY A 55 18.53 -22.73 -15.39
CA GLY A 55 19.00 -21.96 -16.55
C GLY A 55 18.66 -20.46 -16.49
N PRO A 56 19.04 -19.69 -17.53
CA PRO A 56 18.89 -18.24 -17.57
C PRO A 56 17.46 -17.75 -17.31
N SER A 57 16.45 -18.45 -17.85
CA SER A 57 15.04 -18.10 -17.65
C SER A 57 14.60 -18.23 -16.19
N LYS A 58 15.12 -19.22 -15.44
CA LYS A 58 14.80 -19.39 -14.01
C LYS A 58 15.47 -18.31 -13.16
N ASN A 59 16.68 -17.90 -13.52
CA ASN A 59 17.39 -16.79 -12.86
C ASN A 59 16.66 -15.46 -13.03
N LEU A 60 16.06 -15.21 -14.20
CA LEU A 60 15.23 -14.02 -14.43
C LEU A 60 13.99 -14.00 -13.52
N VAL A 61 13.29 -15.13 -13.39
CA VAL A 61 12.13 -15.26 -12.50
C VAL A 61 12.53 -15.08 -11.04
N LYS A 62 13.70 -15.61 -10.65
CA LYS A 62 14.26 -15.40 -9.31
C LYS A 62 14.58 -13.93 -9.03
N GLN A 63 15.18 -13.22 -9.99
CA GLN A 63 15.42 -11.78 -9.86
C GLN A 63 14.12 -10.99 -9.76
N LYS A 64 13.08 -11.39 -10.50
CA LYS A 64 11.75 -10.77 -10.43
C LYS A 64 11.07 -11.00 -9.08
N ALA A 65 11.31 -12.14 -8.42
CA ALA A 65 10.77 -12.45 -7.10
C ALA A 65 11.50 -11.74 -5.94
N LEU A 66 12.68 -11.17 -6.19
CA LEU A 66 13.52 -10.49 -5.19
C LEU A 66 13.41 -8.95 -5.28
N ARG A 67 12.64 -8.42 -6.22
CA ARG A 67 12.35 -6.99 -6.39
C ARG A 67 10.95 -6.67 -5.87
#